data_AF-A0A414L4M4-F1
#
_entry.id   AF-A0A414L4M4-F1
#
_cell.length_a   1.000
_cell.length_b   1.000
_cell.length_c   1.000
_cell.angle_alpha   90.00
_cell.angle_beta   90.00
_cell.angle_gamma   90.00
#
_symmetry.space_group_name_H-M   'P 1'
#
loop_
_entity.id
_entity.type
_entity.pdbx_description
1 polymer ?
#
loop_
_entity_poly.entity_id
_entity_poly.type
_entity_poly.pdbx_seq_one_letter_code
_entity_poly.pdbx_strand_id
1 'polypeptide(L)'
;MKEEDKLLEFIIFCVESTAVRLGRCGSEVYRKLKATGALENYVKSYYDTLHTQGETYIVDSLLEYVFYRDAQWLPEGYVPYNQMAEGGERC
;
A
#
# COMPACT_ATOMS: atom_id res chain seq x y z
N MET A 1 -8.18 17.51 -16.35
CA MET A 1 -7.11 17.04 -15.45
C MET A 1 -6.17 16.17 -16.27
N LYS A 2 -4.86 16.40 -16.19
CA LYS A 2 -3.89 15.60 -16.94
C LYS A 2 -3.75 14.23 -16.27
N GLU A 3 -3.33 13.22 -17.04
CA GLU A 3 -3.17 11.86 -16.50
C GLU A 3 -2.10 11.81 -15.39
N GLU A 4 -1.07 12.64 -15.51
CA GLU A 4 -0.04 12.83 -14.48
C GLU A 4 -0.61 13.39 -13.16
N ASP A 5 -1.61 14.28 -13.24
CA ASP A 5 -2.25 14.86 -12.05
C ASP A 5 -3.02 13.78 -11.28
N LYS A 6 -3.77 12.93 -11.99
CA LYS A 6 -4.51 11.81 -11.39
C LYS A 6 -3.58 10.80 -10.72
N LEU A 7 -2.48 10.47 -11.39
CA LEU A 7 -1.49 9.55 -10.85
C LEU A 7 -0.85 10.13 -9.58
N LEU A 8 -0.55 11.43 -9.57
CA LEU A 8 -0.01 12.10 -8.39
C LEU A 8 -1.03 12.10 -7.24
N GLU A 9 -2.29 12.43 -7.51
CA GLU A 9 -3.39 12.35 -6.52
C GLU A 9 -3.51 10.93 -5.96
N PHE A 10 -3.42 9.91 -6.80
CA PHE A 10 -3.48 8.51 -6.38
C PHE A 10 -2.27 8.10 -5.53
N ILE A 11 -1.07 8.57 -5.87
CA ILE A 11 0.12 8.33 -5.04
C ILE A 11 -0.03 8.98 -3.67
N ILE A 12 -0.54 10.22 -3.62
CA ILE A 12 -0.80 10.92 -2.35
C ILE A 12 -1.82 10.13 -1.53
N PHE A 13 -2.93 9.70 -2.14
CA PHE A 13 -3.92 8.84 -1.51
C PHE A 13 -3.29 7.57 -0.92
N CYS A 14 -2.50 6.84 -1.71
CA CYS A 14 -1.82 5.62 -1.24
C CYS A 14 -0.92 5.87 -0.02
N VAL A 15 -0.17 6.97 -0.03
CA VAL A 15 0.72 7.34 1.08
C VAL A 15 -0.07 7.70 2.33
N GLU A 16 -1.06 8.58 2.22
CA GLU A 16 -1.81 9.09 3.36
C GLU A 16 -2.72 8.02 3.97
N SER A 17 -3.43 7.22 3.17
CA SER A 17 -4.24 6.10 3.69
C SER A 17 -3.37 5.05 4.39
N THR A 18 -2.19 4.75 3.85
CA THR A 18 -1.24 3.83 4.51
C THR A 18 -0.69 4.44 5.81
N ALA A 19 -0.43 5.74 5.84
CA ALA A 19 0.02 6.47 7.02
C ALA A 19 -1.03 6.47 8.14
N VAL A 20 -2.30 6.70 7.80
CA VAL A 20 -3.44 6.58 8.72
C VAL A 20 -3.51 5.16 9.28
N ARG A 21 -3.40 4.12 8.43
CA ARG A 21 -3.44 2.72 8.88
C ARG A 21 -2.32 2.36 9.85
N LEU A 22 -1.12 2.90 9.65
CA LEU A 22 0.04 2.64 10.48
C LEU A 22 0.14 3.56 11.70
N GLY A 23 -0.66 4.63 11.78
CA GLY A 23 -0.50 5.68 12.78
C GLY A 23 0.82 6.44 12.65
N ARG A 24 1.35 6.59 11.42
CA ARG A 24 2.66 7.22 11.15
C ARG A 24 2.50 8.48 10.30
N CYS A 25 3.55 9.30 10.24
CA CYS A 25 3.54 10.48 9.37
C CYS A 25 3.66 10.08 7.90
N GLY A 26 2.90 10.74 7.01
CA GLY A 26 2.95 10.52 5.56
C GLY A 26 4.35 10.63 4.97
N SER A 27 5.21 11.51 5.50
CA SER A 27 6.60 11.65 5.07
C SER A 27 7.48 10.44 5.39
N GLU A 28 7.21 9.72 6.49
CA GLU A 28 7.89 8.46 6.83
C GLU A 28 7.43 7.35 5.88
N VAL A 29 6.12 7.24 5.67
CA VAL A 29 5.52 6.24 4.79
C VAL A 29 5.95 6.44 3.34
N TYR A 30 5.93 7.68 2.83
CA TYR A 30 6.43 8.02 1.51
C TYR A 30 7.87 7.56 1.30
N ARG A 31 8.76 7.88 2.26
CA ARG A 31 10.17 7.46 2.20
C ARG A 31 10.28 5.95 2.18
N LYS A 32 9.47 5.23 2.97
CA LYS A 32 9.49 3.77 2.96
C LYS A 32 8.97 3.20 1.65
N LEU A 33 7.78 3.60 1.18
CA LEU A 33 7.18 3.12 -0.06
C LEU A 33 8.08 3.42 -1.27
N LYS A 34 8.80 4.55 -1.25
CA LYS A 34 9.82 4.85 -2.25
C LYS A 34 11.02 3.91 -2.15
N ALA A 35 11.56 3.71 -0.94
CA ALA A 35 12.74 2.88 -0.72
C ALA A 35 12.50 1.39 -1.03
N THR A 36 11.32 0.86 -0.76
CA THR A 36 10.96 -0.53 -1.10
C THR A 36 10.63 -0.70 -2.59
N GLY A 37 10.48 0.40 -3.33
CA GLY A 37 10.05 0.39 -4.73
C GLY A 37 8.54 0.24 -4.91
N ALA A 38 7.74 0.32 -3.85
CA ALA A 38 6.28 0.20 -3.92
C ALA A 38 5.66 1.31 -4.79
N LEU A 39 6.19 2.53 -4.75
CA LEU A 39 5.65 3.62 -5.59
C LEU A 39 5.90 3.36 -7.08
N GLU A 40 7.15 3.06 -7.46
CA GLU A 40 7.53 2.92 -8.88
C GLU A 40 7.12 1.57 -9.49
N ASN A 41 7.38 0.47 -8.77
CA ASN A 41 7.23 -0.89 -9.29
C ASN A 41 5.88 -1.54 -8.96
N TYR A 42 5.01 -0.84 -8.22
CA TYR A 42 3.69 -1.36 -7.85
C TYR A 42 2.59 -0.33 -8.10
N VAL A 43 2.55 0.78 -7.34
CA VAL A 43 1.49 1.80 -7.47
C VAL A 43 1.40 2.35 -8.89
N LYS A 44 2.52 2.79 -9.46
CA LYS A 44 2.53 3.30 -10.84
C LYS A 44 2.32 2.21 -11.88
N SER A 45 3.01 1.06 -11.73
CA SER A 45 2.94 -0.03 -12.71
C SER A 45 1.55 -0.65 -12.83
N TYR A 46 0.76 -0.64 -11.76
CA TYR A 46 -0.57 -1.23 -11.71
C TYR A 46 -1.67 -0.20 -11.45
N TYR A 47 -1.41 1.09 -11.75
CA TYR A 47 -2.36 2.18 -11.54
C TYR A 47 -3.75 1.86 -12.10
N ASP A 48 -3.83 1.42 -13.36
CA ASP A 48 -5.09 1.11 -14.05
C ASP A 48 -5.95 0.07 -13.32
N THR A 49 -5.34 -0.83 -12.57
CA THR A 49 -6.06 -1.84 -11.76
C THR A 49 -6.30 -1.36 -10.34
N LEU A 50 -5.29 -0.73 -9.70
CA LEU A 50 -5.36 -0.34 -8.29
C LEU A 50 -6.36 0.79 -8.06
N HIS A 51 -6.46 1.77 -8.97
CA HIS A 51 -7.36 2.92 -8.78
C HIS A 51 -8.85 2.55 -8.83
N THR A 52 -9.19 1.32 -9.26
CA THR A 52 -10.57 0.81 -9.24
C THR A 52 -10.90 0.01 -7.98
N GLN A 53 -9.91 -0.25 -7.11
CA GLN A 53 -10.09 -1.05 -5.90
C GLN A 53 -10.52 -0.19 -4.71
N GLY A 54 -11.08 -0.82 -3.69
CA GLY A 54 -11.40 -0.16 -2.42
C GLY A 54 -10.14 0.18 -1.62
N GLU A 55 -10.22 1.22 -0.80
CA GLU A 55 -9.11 1.72 0.04
C GLU A 55 -8.46 0.61 0.88
N THR A 56 -9.26 -0.19 1.58
CA THR A 56 -8.76 -1.29 2.42
C THR A 56 -7.87 -2.25 1.65
N TYR A 57 -8.28 -2.65 0.44
CA TYR A 57 -7.52 -3.56 -0.41
C TYR A 57 -6.19 -2.93 -0.86
N ILE A 58 -6.22 -1.66 -1.30
CA ILE A 58 -5.03 -0.93 -1.74
C ILE A 58 -4.03 -0.82 -0.59
N VAL A 59 -4.49 -0.46 0.61
CA VAL A 59 -3.62 -0.32 1.78
C VAL A 59 -3.06 -1.68 2.20
N ASP A 60 -3.89 -2.73 2.25
CA ASP A 60 -3.45 -4.07 2.64
C ASP A 60 -2.39 -4.61 1.65
N SER A 61 -2.59 -4.40 0.34
CA SER A 61 -1.64 -4.83 -0.68
C SER A 61 -0.31 -4.05 -0.62
N LEU A 62 -0.35 -2.76 -0.28
CA LEU A 62 0.86 -1.96 -0.05
C LEU A 62 1.64 -2.44 1.18
N LEU A 63 0.94 -2.74 2.28
CA LEU A 63 1.57 -3.26 3.49
C LEU A 63 2.15 -4.66 3.26
N GLU A 64 1.47 -5.50 2.49
CA GLU A 64 1.98 -6.80 2.09
C GLU A 64 3.22 -6.67 1.18
N TYR A 65 3.21 -5.73 0.23
CA TYR A 65 4.39 -5.42 -0.58
C TYR A 65 5.58 -5.02 0.29
N VAL A 66 5.34 -4.20 1.32
CA VAL A 66 6.38 -3.81 2.29
C VAL A 66 6.81 -5.02 3.12
N PHE A 67 5.90 -5.89 3.54
CA PHE A 67 6.22 -7.07 4.35
C PHE A 67 7.25 -7.99 3.67
N TYR A 68 7.04 -8.32 2.39
CA TYR A 68 7.97 -9.16 1.64
C TYR A 68 9.32 -8.49 1.31
N ARG A 69 9.48 -7.19 1.59
CA ARG A 69 10.69 -6.41 1.31
C ARG A 69 11.42 -5.96 2.58
N ASP A 70 10.69 -5.63 3.64
CA ASP A 70 11.21 -5.08 4.89
C ASP A 70 10.24 -5.26 6.07
N ALA A 71 9.97 -6.52 6.43
CA ALA A 71 9.00 -6.89 7.47
C ALA A 71 9.26 -6.21 8.83
N GLN A 72 10.53 -6.00 9.21
CA GLN A 72 10.93 -5.36 10.47
C GLN A 72 10.45 -3.91 10.61
N TRP A 73 10.09 -3.23 9.52
CA TRP A 73 9.59 -1.86 9.61
C TRP A 73 8.11 -1.80 9.96
N LEU A 74 7.37 -2.89 9.79
CA LEU A 74 5.95 -2.97 10.11
C LEU A 74 5.73 -3.12 11.62
N PRO A 75 4.52 -2.82 12.13
CA PRO A 75 4.20 -3.02 13.53
C PRO A 75 4.45 -4.47 13.98
N GLU A 76 4.82 -4.63 15.24
CA GLU A 76 5.02 -5.96 15.84
C GLU A 76 3.75 -6.81 15.70
N GLY A 77 3.92 -8.06 15.27
CA GLY A 77 2.80 -8.98 15.04
C GLY A 77 1.99 -8.72 13.78
N TYR A 78 2.46 -7.86 12.86
CA TYR A 78 1.81 -7.71 11.55
C TYR A 78 1.79 -9.04 10.78
N VAL A 79 0.61 -9.41 10.28
CA VAL A 79 0.40 -10.58 9.41
C VAL A 79 -0.26 -10.10 8.12
N PRO A 80 0.28 -10.45 6.93
CA PRO A 80 -0.32 -10.06 5.66
C PRO A 80 -1.67 -10.74 5.43
N TYR A 81 -2.58 -10.04 4.74
CA TYR A 81 -3.95 -10.50 4.48
C TYR A 81 -4.02 -11.89 3.84
N ASN A 82 -3.13 -12.17 2.87
CA ASN A 82 -3.10 -13.46 2.18
C ASN A 82 -2.77 -14.65 3.10
N GLN A 83 -2.07 -14.43 4.23
CA GLN A 83 -1.81 -15.48 5.21
C GLN A 83 -3.00 -15.73 6.15
N MET A 84 -3.90 -14.75 6.32
CA MET A 84 -5.11 -14.92 7.12
C MET A 84 -6.23 -15.65 6.35
N ALA A 85 -6.23 -15.56 5.01
CA ALA A 85 -7.26 -16.12 4.15
C ALA A 85 -7.22 -17.66 4.02
N GLU A 86 -6.16 -18.33 4.48
CA GLU A 86 -6.06 -19.81 4.44
C GLU A 86 -7.00 -20.52 5.46
N GLY A 87 -7.79 -19.79 6.26
CA GLY A 87 -8.66 -20.35 7.29
C GLY A 87 -10.15 -19.95 7.27
N GLY A 88 -10.64 -19.24 6.24
CA GLY A 88 -12.02 -18.74 6.22
C GLY A 88 -12.70 -18.87 4.86
N GLU A 89 -13.90 -19.45 4.85
CA GLU A 89 -14.80 -19.51 3.69
C GLU A 89 -14.96 -18.10 3.09
N ARG A 90 -14.65 -17.99 1.80
CA ARG A 90 -14.99 -16.82 1.00
C ARG A 90 -16.45 -16.98 0.59
N CYS A 91 -17.28 -16.00 0.93
CA CYS A 91 -18.61 -15.84 0.32
C CYS A 91 -18.50 -15.62 -1.19
#